data_AF-A0A1Y2FGJ3-F1
#
_entry.id   AF-A0A1Y2FGJ3-F1
#
_cell.length_a   1.000
_cell.length_b   1.000
_cell.length_c   1.000
_cell.angle_alpha   90.00
_cell.angle_beta   90.00
_cell.angle_gamma   90.00
#
_symmetry.space_group_name_H-M   'P 1'
#
loop_
_entity.id
_entity.type
_entity.pdbx_description
1 polymer ?
#
loop_
_entity_poly.entity_id
_entity_poly.type
_entity_poly.pdbx_seq_one_letter_code
_entity_poly.pdbx_strand_id
1 'polypeptide(L)'
;MSAPPQLHFGPAELARLAELKSTIPPAELDPVAAHWTGQSLSRYMQPLASPNKPEGILRRNRDDITRLRSQYQAAIGIRGEFCKLFTGPAPFFLPPIPEHQDYPDVLHLAQVAVDQSSAQIASWAPGHENWQSLYATLVQQNRATGTLAYFNGRPFIKLMSEPYCAALLDRYVEYVAVRMARSSRWNPASSSPVVWLGYTEWHSINFFDQARVVLAAKEYEEYVRQVFANRALGLSTPKPWHLTSVPMFELQHLPSLTSRQARRSGVSQEELEKRWT
;
A
#
# COMPACT_ATOMS: atom_id res chain seq x y z
N MET A 1 -24.69 -10.67 -16.40
CA MET A 1 -24.06 -10.68 -15.06
C MET A 1 -23.84 -9.23 -14.68
N SER A 2 -24.41 -8.76 -13.57
CA SER A 2 -24.20 -7.37 -13.11
C SER A 2 -22.71 -7.16 -12.79
N ALA A 3 -22.17 -5.99 -13.11
CA ALA A 3 -20.80 -5.63 -12.73
C ALA A 3 -20.65 -5.79 -11.20
N PRO A 4 -19.50 -6.30 -10.71
CA PRO A 4 -19.28 -6.39 -9.27
C PRO A 4 -19.45 -5.01 -8.63
N PRO A 5 -20.07 -4.92 -7.44
CA PRO A 5 -20.26 -3.64 -6.76
C PRO A 5 -18.90 -2.96 -6.57
N GLN A 6 -18.85 -1.66 -6.86
CA GLN A 6 -17.65 -0.85 -6.69
C GLN A 6 -17.17 -0.92 -5.22
N LEU A 7 -15.85 -0.91 -5.04
CA LEU A 7 -15.24 -0.96 -3.72
C LEU A 7 -15.24 0.45 -3.14
N HIS A 8 -15.95 0.63 -2.03
CA HIS A 8 -15.99 1.87 -1.25
C HIS A 8 -15.66 1.57 0.21
N PHE A 9 -15.11 2.57 0.89
CA PHE A 9 -14.92 2.56 2.33
C PHE A 9 -15.62 3.78 2.92
N GLY A 10 -16.67 3.52 3.71
CA GLY A 10 -17.46 4.57 4.34
C GLY A 10 -18.18 4.05 5.59
N PRO A 11 -19.39 4.57 5.90
CA PRO A 11 -20.09 4.27 7.16
C PRO A 11 -20.36 2.77 7.37
N ALA A 12 -20.70 2.03 6.30
CA ALA A 12 -20.98 0.60 6.38
C ALA A 12 -19.72 -0.21 6.74
N GLU A 13 -18.58 0.09 6.13
CA GLU A 13 -17.31 -0.56 6.41
C GLU A 13 -16.76 -0.20 7.80
N LEU A 14 -16.97 1.04 8.26
CA LEU A 14 -16.66 1.43 9.64
C LEU A 14 -17.50 0.64 10.66
N ALA A 15 -18.78 0.43 10.39
CA ALA A 15 -19.63 -0.42 11.23
C ALA A 15 -19.14 -1.88 11.24
N ARG A 16 -18.75 -2.42 10.07
CA ARG A 16 -18.16 -3.76 9.97
C ARG A 16 -16.83 -3.86 10.71
N LEU A 17 -15.99 -2.83 10.68
CA LEU A 17 -14.76 -2.80 11.47
C LEU A 17 -15.07 -2.90 12.96
N ALA A 18 -16.03 -2.11 13.46
CA ALA A 18 -16.46 -2.18 14.85
C ALA A 18 -16.96 -3.59 15.22
N GLU A 19 -17.77 -4.20 14.36
CA GLU A 19 -18.24 -5.58 14.53
C GLU A 19 -17.08 -6.58 14.56
N LEU A 20 -16.14 -6.51 13.61
CA LEU A 20 -14.96 -7.37 13.56
C LEU A 20 -14.13 -7.27 14.84
N LYS A 21 -13.92 -6.05 15.37
CA LYS A 21 -13.19 -5.83 16.62
C LYS A 21 -13.90 -6.39 17.84
N SER A 22 -15.23 -6.39 17.83
CA SER A 22 -16.03 -6.96 18.93
C SER A 22 -16.12 -8.50 18.89
N THR A 23 -15.96 -9.10 17.71
CA THR A 23 -16.22 -10.53 17.48
C THR A 23 -14.97 -11.38 17.33
N ILE A 24 -13.85 -10.80 16.89
CA ILE A 24 -12.60 -11.53 16.67
C ILE A 24 -11.81 -11.54 17.98
N PRO A 25 -11.57 -12.71 18.60
CA PRO A 25 -10.70 -12.79 19.76
C PRO A 25 -9.25 -12.45 19.35
N PRO A 26 -8.46 -11.75 20.19
CA PRO A 26 -7.07 -11.39 19.88
C PRO A 26 -6.21 -12.58 19.42
N ALA A 27 -6.45 -13.76 20.00
CA ALA A 27 -5.76 -15.01 19.66
C ALA A 27 -5.89 -15.42 18.18
N GLU A 28 -6.92 -14.96 17.46
CA GLU A 28 -7.04 -15.22 16.01
C GLU A 28 -6.06 -14.39 15.18
N LEU A 29 -5.53 -13.28 15.72
CA LEU A 29 -4.57 -12.40 15.04
C LEU A 29 -3.11 -12.76 15.38
N ASP A 30 -2.88 -13.43 16.51
CA ASP A 30 -1.56 -13.81 17.02
C ASP A 30 -0.66 -14.53 15.99
N PRO A 31 -1.14 -15.48 15.16
CA PRO A 31 -0.27 -16.13 14.20
C PRO A 31 0.38 -15.17 13.19
N VAL A 32 -0.38 -14.16 12.73
CA VAL A 32 0.10 -13.16 11.78
C VAL A 32 0.98 -12.13 12.49
N ALA A 33 0.59 -11.71 13.70
CA ALA A 33 1.42 -10.86 14.53
C ALA A 33 2.79 -11.50 14.82
N ALA A 34 2.81 -12.76 15.25
CA ALA A 34 4.01 -13.52 15.54
C ALA A 34 4.90 -13.70 14.30
N HIS A 35 4.30 -14.00 13.14
CA HIS A 35 5.04 -14.17 11.89
C HIS A 35 5.83 -12.91 11.48
N TRP A 36 5.24 -11.73 11.69
CA TRP A 36 5.86 -10.45 11.34
C TRP A 36 6.60 -9.78 12.51
N THR A 37 6.66 -10.41 13.67
CA THR A 37 7.36 -9.85 14.84
C THR A 37 8.84 -9.65 14.53
N GLY A 38 9.38 -8.48 14.88
CA GLY A 38 10.78 -8.12 14.66
C GLY A 38 11.14 -7.76 13.21
N GLN A 39 10.17 -7.80 12.29
CA GLN A 39 10.31 -7.22 10.96
C GLN A 39 9.98 -5.73 11.00
N SER A 40 10.57 -4.97 10.07
CA SER A 40 10.25 -3.55 9.89
C SER A 40 9.69 -3.32 8.50
N LEU A 41 8.71 -2.42 8.39
CA LEU A 41 8.09 -2.04 7.13
C LEU A 41 9.13 -1.61 6.08
N SER A 42 10.23 -0.96 6.50
CA SER A 42 11.27 -0.48 5.60
C SER A 42 11.99 -1.59 4.81
N ARG A 43 11.88 -2.85 5.24
CA ARG A 43 12.41 -4.02 4.51
C ARG A 43 11.57 -4.35 3.26
N TYR A 44 10.27 -4.07 3.31
CA TYR A 44 9.31 -4.40 2.26
C TYR A 44 8.90 -3.18 1.46
N MET A 45 9.10 -2.00 2.04
CA MET A 45 8.74 -0.73 1.46
C MET A 45 9.95 0.20 1.54
N GLN A 46 10.75 0.22 0.47
CA GLN A 46 11.98 1.02 0.44
C GLN A 46 11.65 2.50 0.72
N PRO A 47 12.28 3.13 1.72
CA PRO A 47 12.13 4.56 1.98
C PRO A 47 12.64 5.38 0.79
N LEU A 48 12.06 6.58 0.59
CA LEU A 48 12.58 7.51 -0.41
C LEU A 48 14.02 7.90 -0.07
N ALA A 49 14.90 7.86 -1.07
CA ALA A 49 16.28 8.27 -0.87
C ALA A 49 16.37 9.77 -0.57
N SER A 50 17.08 10.12 0.49
CA SER A 50 17.43 11.51 0.78
C SER A 50 18.26 12.09 -0.37
N PRO A 51 17.97 13.33 -0.78
CA PRO A 51 18.77 14.01 -1.81
C PRO A 51 20.17 14.36 -1.29
N ASN A 52 20.32 14.42 0.04
CA ASN A 52 21.60 14.59 0.71
C ASN A 52 22.19 13.21 1.04
N LYS A 53 23.51 13.09 0.94
CA LYS A 53 24.28 11.98 1.49
C LYS A 53 24.25 12.03 3.03
N PRO A 54 24.66 10.96 3.74
CA PRO A 54 24.73 10.95 5.20
C PRO A 54 25.55 12.11 5.79
N GLU A 55 26.54 12.61 5.06
CA GLU A 55 27.37 13.76 5.47
C GLU A 55 26.66 15.11 5.29
N GLY A 56 25.39 15.13 4.86
CA GLY A 56 24.61 16.35 4.61
C GLY A 56 24.88 17.01 3.25
N ILE A 57 25.78 16.45 2.45
CA ILE A 57 26.16 16.99 1.14
C ILE A 57 25.17 16.52 0.08
N LEU A 58 24.70 17.43 -0.77
CA LEU A 58 23.82 17.10 -1.89
C LEU A 58 24.48 16.07 -2.83
N ARG A 59 23.73 15.06 -3.26
CA ARG A 59 24.20 14.11 -4.27
C ARG A 59 24.39 14.82 -5.62
N ARG A 60 25.60 14.72 -6.18
CA ARG A 60 25.99 15.37 -7.44
C ARG A 60 26.38 14.41 -8.56
N ASN A 61 26.58 13.12 -8.26
CA ASN A 61 26.87 12.13 -9.30
C ASN A 61 25.63 11.97 -10.20
N ARG A 62 25.85 11.95 -11.52
CA ARG A 62 24.82 11.78 -12.56
C ARG A 62 23.93 10.56 -12.31
N ASP A 63 24.49 9.43 -11.88
CA ASP A 63 23.75 8.19 -11.65
C ASP A 63 22.84 8.31 -10.42
N ASP A 64 23.36 8.90 -9.34
CA ASP A 64 22.58 9.20 -8.14
C ASP A 64 21.42 10.15 -8.44
N ILE A 65 21.68 11.20 -9.23
CA ILE A 65 20.66 12.16 -9.66
C ILE A 65 19.61 11.46 -10.53
N THR A 66 20.02 10.61 -11.46
CA THR A 66 19.10 9.87 -12.34
C THR A 66 18.22 8.92 -11.53
N ARG A 67 18.79 8.24 -10.53
CA ARG A 67 18.04 7.39 -9.60
C ARG A 67 17.04 8.18 -8.76
N LEU A 68 17.49 9.29 -8.14
CA LEU A 68 16.60 10.17 -7.37
C LEU A 68 15.45 10.70 -8.23
N ARG A 69 15.75 11.08 -9.47
CA ARG A 69 14.77 11.54 -10.45
C ARG A 69 13.67 10.52 -10.65
N SER A 70 14.05 9.29 -11.01
CA SER A 70 13.10 8.21 -11.22
C SER A 70 12.28 7.91 -9.96
N GLN A 71 12.92 7.85 -8.79
CA GLN A 71 12.23 7.61 -7.53
C GLN A 71 11.20 8.70 -7.19
N TYR A 72 11.55 9.98 -7.38
CA TYR A 72 10.65 11.08 -7.00
C TYR A 72 9.52 11.25 -8.00
N GLN A 73 9.77 11.03 -9.28
CA GLN A 73 8.72 10.99 -10.28
C GLN A 73 7.71 9.88 -9.97
N ALA A 74 8.18 8.68 -9.62
CA ALA A 74 7.32 7.60 -9.17
C ALA A 74 6.56 7.96 -7.89
N ALA A 75 7.21 8.62 -6.92
CA ALA A 75 6.57 9.06 -5.69
C ALA A 75 5.45 10.08 -5.93
N ILE A 76 5.64 11.03 -6.84
CA ILE A 76 4.59 11.99 -7.21
C ILE A 76 3.44 11.30 -7.93
N GLY A 77 3.72 10.30 -8.76
CA GLY A 77 2.71 9.43 -9.35
C GLY A 77 1.86 8.73 -8.29
N ILE A 78 2.51 8.06 -7.34
CA ILE A 78 1.85 7.39 -6.19
C ILE A 78 1.00 8.37 -5.39
N ARG A 79 1.52 9.57 -5.11
CA ARG A 79 0.77 10.64 -4.43
C ARG A 79 -0.50 11.03 -5.20
N GLY A 80 -0.39 11.19 -6.52
CA GLY A 80 -1.53 11.47 -7.39
C GLY A 80 -2.56 10.34 -7.37
N GLU A 81 -2.13 9.08 -7.51
CA GLU A 81 -3.02 7.91 -7.46
C GLU A 81 -3.73 7.76 -6.11
N PHE A 82 -3.03 8.02 -5.01
CA PHE A 82 -3.64 8.07 -3.68
C PHE A 82 -4.73 9.14 -3.59
N CYS A 83 -4.44 10.38 -4.00
CA CYS A 83 -5.42 11.46 -3.92
C CYS A 83 -6.66 11.19 -4.78
N LYS A 84 -6.53 10.45 -5.88
CA LYS A 84 -7.66 10.05 -6.72
C LYS A 84 -8.69 9.19 -5.98
N LEU A 85 -8.31 8.51 -4.88
CA LEU A 85 -9.24 7.73 -4.06
C LEU A 85 -10.36 8.58 -3.43
N PHE A 86 -10.16 9.88 -3.31
CA PHE A 86 -11.15 10.82 -2.77
C PHE A 86 -11.96 11.53 -3.86
N THR A 87 -11.54 11.43 -5.12
CA THR A 87 -12.09 12.23 -6.22
C THR A 87 -12.88 11.37 -7.22
N GLY A 88 -13.60 12.03 -8.12
CA GLY A 88 -14.34 11.38 -9.20
C GLY A 88 -15.82 11.11 -8.87
N PRO A 89 -16.57 10.52 -9.82
CA PRO A 89 -18.02 10.30 -9.66
C PRO A 89 -18.36 9.19 -8.66
N ALA A 90 -17.38 8.33 -8.35
CA ALA A 90 -17.53 7.21 -7.43
C ALA A 90 -16.26 7.08 -6.58
N PRO A 91 -16.03 8.02 -5.64
CA PRO A 91 -14.81 8.01 -4.84
C PRO A 91 -14.76 6.75 -3.97
N PHE A 92 -13.54 6.27 -3.73
CA PHE A 92 -13.32 5.11 -2.87
C PHE A 92 -13.68 5.43 -1.42
N PHE A 93 -13.20 6.58 -0.92
CA PHE A 93 -13.54 7.05 0.41
C PHE A 93 -14.84 7.85 0.36
N LEU A 94 -15.80 7.46 1.20
CA LEU A 94 -17.08 8.15 1.37
C LEU A 94 -17.14 8.81 2.75
N PRO A 95 -17.87 9.93 2.90
CA PRO A 95 -18.04 10.54 4.19
C PRO A 95 -18.88 9.60 5.09
N PRO A 96 -18.55 9.45 6.39
CA PRO A 96 -19.33 8.64 7.31
C PRO A 96 -20.72 9.22 7.54
N ILE A 97 -20.87 10.54 7.36
CA ILE A 97 -22.13 11.27 7.47
C ILE A 97 -22.16 12.31 6.33
N PRO A 98 -23.26 12.42 5.56
CA PRO A 98 -23.37 13.38 4.46
C PRO A 98 -23.08 14.84 4.84
N GLU A 99 -23.24 15.18 6.13
CA GLU A 99 -23.12 16.53 6.68
C GLU A 99 -21.78 16.78 7.39
N HIS A 100 -20.76 15.93 7.19
CA HIS A 100 -19.46 16.16 7.83
C HIS A 100 -18.85 17.47 7.31
N GLN A 101 -18.75 18.47 8.20
CA GLN A 101 -18.42 19.85 7.85
C GLN A 101 -17.09 19.99 7.10
N ASP A 102 -16.11 19.15 7.42
CA ASP A 102 -14.76 19.20 6.84
C ASP A 102 -14.60 18.39 5.53
N TYR A 103 -15.60 17.59 5.13
CA TYR A 103 -15.47 16.72 3.95
C TYR A 103 -15.30 17.49 2.62
N PRO A 104 -15.98 18.63 2.38
CA PRO A 104 -15.73 19.45 1.20
C PRO A 104 -14.27 19.92 1.10
N ASP A 105 -13.64 20.24 2.23
CA ASP A 105 -12.24 20.65 2.27
C ASP A 105 -11.31 19.49 1.93
N VAL A 106 -11.60 18.27 2.41
CA VAL A 106 -10.87 17.05 2.04
C VAL A 106 -10.91 16.81 0.53
N LEU A 107 -12.10 16.91 -0.08
CA LEU A 107 -12.27 16.75 -1.54
C LEU A 107 -11.50 17.81 -2.33
N HIS A 108 -11.59 19.07 -1.88
CA HIS A 108 -10.85 20.17 -2.50
C HIS A 108 -9.34 19.94 -2.42
N LEU A 109 -8.82 19.58 -1.23
CA LEU A 109 -7.39 19.31 -1.04
C LEU A 109 -6.91 18.13 -1.87
N ALA A 110 -7.70 17.06 -1.98
CA ALA A 110 -7.39 15.92 -2.83
C ALA A 110 -7.30 16.32 -4.30
N GLN A 111 -8.26 17.10 -4.80
CA GLN A 111 -8.24 17.58 -6.19
C GLN A 111 -7.02 18.47 -6.46
N VAL A 112 -6.74 19.46 -5.58
CA VAL A 112 -5.57 20.34 -5.72
C VAL A 112 -4.26 19.52 -5.68
N ALA A 113 -4.19 18.46 -4.88
CA ALA A 113 -3.04 17.57 -4.84
C ALA A 113 -2.90 16.72 -6.12
N VAL A 114 -3.99 16.27 -6.73
CA VAL A 114 -3.98 15.58 -8.05
C VAL A 114 -3.45 16.53 -9.14
N ASP A 115 -3.97 17.75 -9.18
CA ASP A 115 -3.56 18.76 -10.17
C ASP A 115 -2.08 19.13 -9.97
N GLN A 116 -1.65 19.31 -8.73
CA GLN A 116 -0.24 19.56 -8.39
C GLN A 116 0.66 18.39 -8.82
N SER A 117 0.26 17.13 -8.60
CA SER A 117 1.03 15.97 -9.07
C SER A 117 1.18 15.95 -10.59
N SER A 118 0.08 16.23 -11.30
CA SER A 118 0.06 16.25 -12.76
C SER A 118 0.95 17.36 -13.31
N ALA A 119 0.86 18.57 -12.75
CA ALA A 119 1.70 19.69 -13.12
C ALA A 119 3.19 19.41 -12.84
N GLN A 120 3.53 18.83 -11.68
CA GLN A 120 4.92 18.50 -11.33
C GLN A 120 5.52 17.43 -12.27
N ILE A 121 4.74 16.42 -12.65
CA ILE A 121 5.18 15.40 -13.62
C ILE A 121 5.38 16.03 -15.01
N ALA A 122 4.46 16.91 -15.44
CA ALA A 122 4.54 17.56 -16.75
C ALA A 122 5.69 18.58 -16.83
N SER A 123 5.97 19.30 -15.73
CA SER A 123 7.05 20.29 -15.66
C SER A 123 8.42 19.66 -15.40
N TRP A 124 8.53 18.32 -15.41
CA TRP A 124 9.73 17.61 -15.02
C TRP A 124 10.82 17.69 -16.11
N ALA A 125 11.49 18.85 -16.20
CA ALA A 125 12.61 19.07 -17.10
C ALA A 125 13.97 18.80 -16.40
N PRO A 126 14.92 18.12 -17.06
CA PRO A 126 16.26 17.93 -16.51
C PRO A 126 16.94 19.28 -16.18
N GLY A 127 17.49 19.43 -14.97
CA GLY A 127 18.34 20.56 -14.58
C GLY A 127 17.67 21.64 -13.73
N HIS A 128 16.35 21.57 -13.51
CA HIS A 128 15.59 22.53 -12.68
C HIS A 128 15.00 21.91 -11.42
N GLU A 129 15.53 20.76 -10.97
CA GLU A 129 14.94 20.02 -9.87
C GLU A 129 15.35 20.57 -8.50
N ASN A 130 14.39 21.12 -7.75
CA ASN A 130 14.55 21.42 -6.32
C ASN A 130 14.32 20.14 -5.48
N TRP A 131 15.31 19.25 -5.51
CA TRP A 131 15.25 17.94 -4.85
C TRP A 131 14.91 18.02 -3.36
N GLN A 132 15.50 18.98 -2.65
CA GLN A 132 15.30 19.13 -1.22
C GLN A 132 13.86 19.53 -0.88
N SER A 133 13.29 20.49 -1.64
CA SER A 133 11.90 20.90 -1.46
C SER A 133 10.96 19.73 -1.74
N LEU A 134 11.15 19.01 -2.84
CA LEU A 134 10.34 17.84 -3.20
C LEU A 134 10.40 16.76 -2.12
N TYR A 135 11.60 16.38 -1.68
CA TYR A 135 11.78 15.42 -0.60
C TYR A 135 11.05 15.84 0.68
N ALA A 136 11.20 17.12 1.05
CA ALA A 136 10.54 17.67 2.23
C ALA A 136 9.02 17.73 2.12
N THR A 137 8.42 17.61 0.92
CA THR A 137 6.96 17.49 0.72
C THR A 137 6.45 16.05 0.71
N LEU A 138 7.35 15.07 0.69
CA LEU A 138 6.99 13.64 0.67
C LEU A 138 7.25 13.00 2.04
N VAL A 139 8.38 13.29 2.68
CA VAL A 139 8.86 12.54 3.87
C VAL A 139 8.49 13.22 5.19
N GLN A 140 7.36 13.93 5.25
CA GLN A 140 6.90 14.55 6.50
C GLN A 140 6.18 13.54 7.40
N GLN A 141 6.37 13.68 8.70
CA GLN A 141 5.70 12.86 9.71
C GLN A 141 4.61 13.63 10.44
N ASN A 142 3.66 12.90 11.03
CA ASN A 142 2.49 13.40 11.77
C ASN A 142 2.85 14.30 12.99
N ARG A 143 4.12 14.40 13.37
CA ARG A 143 4.61 15.27 14.46
C ARG A 143 4.84 16.72 14.06
N ALA A 144 4.66 17.08 12.79
CA ALA A 144 4.80 18.47 12.37
C ALA A 144 3.62 19.29 12.92
N THR A 145 3.77 19.84 14.14
CA THR A 145 2.99 20.98 14.67
C THR A 145 3.32 22.25 13.89
N GLY A 146 3.21 22.17 12.56
CA GLY A 146 3.40 23.30 11.67
C GLY A 146 2.25 24.28 11.84
N THR A 147 2.56 25.57 11.83
CA THR A 147 1.54 26.61 11.70
C THR A 147 0.83 26.46 10.34
N LEU A 148 -0.40 26.97 10.18
CA LEU A 148 -1.12 26.93 8.89
C LEU A 148 -0.28 27.42 7.70
N ALA A 149 0.65 28.36 7.93
CA ALA A 149 1.59 28.86 6.94
C ALA A 149 2.54 27.78 6.39
N TYR A 150 2.90 26.76 7.18
CA TYR A 150 3.76 25.65 6.76
C TYR A 150 3.10 24.78 5.69
N PHE A 151 1.77 24.68 5.71
CA PHE A 151 0.99 23.87 4.78
C PHE A 151 0.64 24.61 3.48
N ASN A 152 0.89 25.92 3.39
CA ASN A 152 0.65 26.68 2.18
C ASN A 152 1.47 26.11 1.01
N GLY A 153 0.76 25.74 -0.08
CA GLY A 153 1.36 25.09 -1.25
C GLY A 153 1.65 23.59 -1.10
N ARG A 154 1.24 22.95 0.01
CA ARG A 154 1.43 21.52 0.27
C ARG A 154 0.07 20.80 0.48
N PRO A 155 -0.81 20.76 -0.55
CA PRO A 155 -2.16 20.22 -0.43
C PRO A 155 -2.18 18.76 0.04
N PHE A 156 -1.26 17.92 -0.43
CA PHE A 156 -1.16 16.53 0.00
C PHE A 156 -0.85 16.38 1.50
N ILE A 157 0.12 17.16 2.00
CA ILE A 157 0.44 17.15 3.43
C ILE A 157 -0.77 17.61 4.23
N LYS A 158 -1.42 18.70 3.80
CA LYS A 158 -2.61 19.23 4.47
C LYS A 158 -3.73 18.20 4.53
N LEU A 159 -3.97 17.50 3.42
CA LEU A 159 -4.92 16.38 3.34
C LEU A 159 -4.59 15.26 4.33
N MET A 160 -3.33 14.82 4.39
CA MET A 160 -2.89 13.72 5.27
C MET A 160 -2.86 14.12 6.76
N SER A 161 -2.70 15.41 7.05
CA SER A 161 -2.73 15.95 8.41
C SER A 161 -4.14 16.34 8.89
N GLU A 162 -5.12 16.39 7.98
CA GLU A 162 -6.49 16.72 8.34
C GLU A 162 -7.03 15.61 9.27
N PRO A 163 -7.46 15.93 10.51
CA PRO A 163 -7.78 14.93 11.53
C PRO A 163 -8.81 13.89 11.09
N TYR A 164 -9.84 14.32 10.37
CA TYR A 164 -10.88 13.43 9.89
C TYR A 164 -10.33 12.45 8.84
N CYS A 165 -9.59 12.95 7.85
CA CYS A 165 -8.93 12.15 6.82
C CYS A 165 -7.92 11.17 7.43
N ALA A 166 -7.07 11.64 8.34
CA ALA A 166 -6.09 10.81 9.04
C ALA A 166 -6.76 9.66 9.79
N ALA A 167 -7.87 9.92 10.51
CA ALA A 167 -8.63 8.89 11.19
C ALA A 167 -9.30 7.91 10.20
N LEU A 168 -9.85 8.41 9.09
CA LEU A 168 -10.48 7.58 8.06
C LEU A 168 -9.47 6.59 7.44
N LEU A 169 -8.29 7.08 7.10
CA LEU A 169 -7.21 6.27 6.52
C LEU A 169 -6.68 5.21 7.50
N ASP A 170 -6.49 5.59 8.77
CA ASP A 170 -6.10 4.67 9.84
C ASP A 170 -7.12 3.52 9.99
N ARG A 171 -8.41 3.87 10.10
CA ARG A 171 -9.50 2.89 10.18
C ARG A 171 -9.59 2.00 8.95
N TYR A 172 -9.33 2.55 7.78
CA TYR A 172 -9.30 1.76 6.56
C TYR A 172 -8.19 0.70 6.59
N VAL A 173 -6.97 1.11 6.92
CA VAL A 173 -5.83 0.20 7.01
C VAL A 173 -6.03 -0.83 8.12
N GLU A 174 -6.55 -0.43 9.29
CA GLU A 174 -6.95 -1.33 10.38
C GLU A 174 -7.95 -2.39 9.90
N TYR A 175 -8.99 -1.96 9.17
CA TYR A 175 -10.01 -2.86 8.63
C TYR A 175 -9.43 -3.92 7.68
N VAL A 176 -8.58 -3.51 6.74
CA VAL A 176 -7.95 -4.45 5.82
C VAL A 176 -6.98 -5.37 6.57
N ALA A 177 -6.17 -4.84 7.48
CA ALA A 177 -5.19 -5.61 8.24
C ALA A 177 -5.86 -6.70 9.12
N VAL A 178 -6.92 -6.36 9.86
CA VAL A 178 -7.66 -7.31 10.71
C VAL A 178 -8.32 -8.40 9.88
N ARG A 179 -8.98 -8.04 8.77
CA ARG A 179 -9.61 -9.03 7.86
C ARG A 179 -8.58 -9.95 7.23
N MET A 180 -7.48 -9.38 6.73
CA MET A 180 -6.37 -10.13 6.16
C MET A 180 -5.81 -11.11 7.19
N ALA A 181 -5.46 -10.64 8.38
CA ALA A 181 -4.87 -11.46 9.42
C ALA A 181 -5.77 -12.64 9.81
N ARG A 182 -7.07 -12.39 9.99
CA ARG A 182 -8.05 -13.45 10.24
C ARG A 182 -8.09 -14.48 9.10
N SER A 183 -8.06 -14.04 7.84
CA SER A 183 -8.08 -14.93 6.68
C SER A 183 -6.78 -15.74 6.50
N SER A 184 -5.65 -15.17 6.94
CA SER A 184 -4.32 -15.75 6.84
C SER A 184 -3.87 -16.47 8.11
N ARG A 185 -4.73 -16.66 9.13
CA ARG A 185 -4.34 -17.27 10.41
C ARG A 185 -3.71 -18.66 10.29
N TRP A 186 -4.10 -19.43 9.28
CA TRP A 186 -3.56 -20.77 9.01
C TRP A 186 -2.31 -20.75 8.13
N ASN A 187 -2.05 -19.65 7.43
CA ASN A 187 -0.87 -19.45 6.62
C ASN A 187 -0.44 -17.97 6.71
N PRO A 188 0.23 -17.57 7.81
CA PRO A 188 0.63 -16.18 8.01
C PRO A 188 1.48 -15.61 6.89
N ALA A 189 2.27 -16.44 6.21
CA ALA A 189 3.09 -16.04 5.07
C ALA A 189 2.28 -15.59 3.84
N SER A 190 0.97 -15.89 3.80
CA SER A 190 0.07 -15.39 2.75
C SER A 190 -0.45 -13.96 2.99
N SER A 191 -0.21 -13.42 4.18
CA SER A 191 -0.58 -12.04 4.50
C SER A 191 0.41 -11.04 3.90
N SER A 192 -0.04 -9.82 3.61
CA SER A 192 0.84 -8.78 3.10
C SER A 192 1.67 -8.15 4.23
N PRO A 193 3.01 -8.20 4.17
CA PRO A 193 3.85 -7.50 5.13
C PRO A 193 3.63 -5.98 5.09
N VAL A 194 3.38 -5.40 3.91
CA VAL A 194 3.19 -3.94 3.77
C VAL A 194 1.92 -3.48 4.51
N VAL A 195 0.82 -4.22 4.36
CA VAL A 195 -0.44 -3.88 5.04
C VAL A 195 -0.34 -4.12 6.54
N TRP A 196 0.21 -5.27 6.97
CA TRP A 196 0.31 -5.59 8.39
C TRP A 196 1.29 -4.69 9.13
N LEU A 197 2.52 -4.56 8.64
CA LEU A 197 3.54 -3.71 9.26
C LEU A 197 3.16 -2.23 9.15
N GLY A 198 2.54 -1.82 8.03
CA GLY A 198 2.00 -0.48 7.84
C GLY A 198 0.91 -0.11 8.86
N TYR A 199 0.04 -1.07 9.21
CA TYR A 199 -0.92 -0.91 10.29
C TYR A 199 -0.23 -0.78 11.66
N THR A 200 0.71 -1.67 11.99
CA THR A 200 1.39 -1.64 13.30
C THR A 200 2.30 -0.43 13.50
N GLU A 201 2.92 0.05 12.42
CA GLU A 201 3.86 1.18 12.42
C GLU A 201 3.20 2.51 12.01
N TRP A 202 1.87 2.55 11.84
CA TRP A 202 1.12 3.63 11.18
C TRP A 202 1.47 5.04 11.67
N HIS A 203 1.59 5.23 12.99
CA HIS A 203 1.90 6.54 13.58
C HIS A 203 3.39 6.91 13.55
N SER A 204 4.27 5.99 13.19
CA SER A 204 5.72 6.18 13.14
C SER A 204 6.25 6.45 11.72
N ILE A 205 5.47 6.10 10.70
CA ILE A 205 5.81 6.30 9.29
C ILE A 205 5.42 7.70 8.80
N ASN A 206 6.03 8.14 7.69
CA ASN A 206 5.73 9.44 7.08
C ASN A 206 4.45 9.37 6.23
N PHE A 207 3.90 10.53 5.87
CA PHE A 207 2.65 10.63 5.12
C PHE A 207 2.71 9.97 3.73
N PHE A 208 3.86 10.02 3.05
CA PHE A 208 4.02 9.32 1.78
C PHE A 208 3.96 7.79 1.94
N ASP A 209 4.61 7.26 2.97
CA ASP A 209 4.58 5.85 3.30
C ASP A 209 3.18 5.40 3.77
N GLN A 210 2.45 6.25 4.50
CA GLN A 210 1.02 6.01 4.82
C GLN A 210 0.17 5.89 3.54
N ALA A 211 0.35 6.79 2.57
CA ALA A 211 -0.37 6.71 1.29
C ALA A 211 -0.06 5.42 0.52
N ARG A 212 1.19 4.94 0.56
CA ARG A 212 1.58 3.64 -0.03
C ARG A 212 0.92 2.47 0.68
N VAL A 213 0.85 2.49 2.01
CA VAL A 213 0.16 1.46 2.80
C VAL A 213 -1.33 1.42 2.45
N VAL A 214 -1.98 2.58 2.30
CA VAL A 214 -3.39 2.68 1.90
C VAL A 214 -3.60 2.08 0.50
N LEU A 215 -2.74 2.42 -0.47
CA LEU A 215 -2.82 1.86 -1.82
C LEU A 215 -2.60 0.33 -1.83
N ALA A 216 -1.65 -0.18 -1.04
CA ALA A 216 -1.43 -1.61 -0.88
C ALA A 216 -2.63 -2.32 -0.21
N ALA A 217 -3.28 -1.66 0.76
CA ALA A 217 -4.49 -2.18 1.39
C ALA A 217 -5.65 -2.28 0.38
N LYS A 218 -5.81 -1.28 -0.48
CA LYS A 218 -6.80 -1.29 -1.57
C LYS A 218 -6.51 -2.39 -2.59
N GLU A 219 -5.27 -2.49 -3.05
CA GLU A 219 -4.84 -3.51 -4.00
C GLU A 219 -5.07 -4.93 -3.43
N TYR A 220 -4.80 -5.13 -2.13
CA TYR A 220 -5.11 -6.38 -1.43
C TYR A 220 -6.61 -6.72 -1.47
N GLU A 221 -7.49 -5.76 -1.17
CA GLU A 221 -8.94 -6.00 -1.19
C GLU A 221 -9.46 -6.32 -2.60
N GLU A 222 -8.98 -5.60 -3.61
CA GLU A 222 -9.30 -5.85 -5.01
C GLU A 222 -8.84 -7.25 -5.43
N TYR A 223 -7.61 -7.63 -5.05
CA TYR A 223 -7.08 -8.97 -5.28
C TYR A 223 -7.95 -10.05 -4.65
N VAL A 224 -8.34 -9.91 -3.37
CA VAL A 224 -9.19 -10.88 -2.68
C VAL A 224 -10.53 -11.03 -3.41
N ARG A 225 -11.17 -9.93 -3.83
CA ARG A 225 -12.42 -9.96 -4.61
C ARG A 225 -12.24 -10.69 -5.94
N GLN A 226 -11.16 -10.39 -6.66
CA GLN A 226 -10.85 -11.06 -7.93
C GLN A 226 -10.59 -12.55 -7.74
N VAL A 227 -9.87 -12.96 -6.70
CA VAL A 227 -9.64 -14.38 -6.39
C VAL A 227 -10.96 -15.11 -6.13
N PHE A 228 -11.90 -14.50 -5.38
CA PHE A 228 -13.22 -15.10 -5.17
C PHE A 228 -14.01 -15.24 -6.48
N ALA A 229 -14.02 -14.19 -7.32
CA ALA A 229 -14.70 -14.22 -8.61
C ALA A 229 -14.08 -15.27 -9.56
N ASN A 230 -12.75 -15.31 -9.63
CA ASN A 230 -12.01 -16.19 -10.54
C ASN A 230 -12.03 -17.65 -10.08
N ARG A 231 -12.08 -17.94 -8.76
CA ARG A 231 -12.27 -19.31 -8.26
C ARG A 231 -13.58 -19.91 -8.74
N ALA A 232 -14.65 -19.12 -8.84
CA ALA A 232 -15.92 -19.58 -9.39
C ALA A 232 -15.82 -19.94 -10.88
N LEU A 233 -14.83 -19.38 -11.59
CA LEU A 233 -14.61 -19.57 -13.03
C LEU A 233 -13.40 -20.46 -13.36
N GLY A 234 -12.66 -20.95 -12.36
CA GLY A 234 -11.42 -21.71 -12.56
C GLY A 234 -10.25 -20.90 -13.13
N LEU A 235 -10.27 -19.57 -13.02
CA LEU A 235 -9.23 -18.67 -13.57
C LEU A 235 -8.14 -18.36 -12.54
N SER A 236 -6.92 -18.10 -13.02
CA SER A 236 -5.80 -17.61 -12.19
C SER A 236 -5.85 -16.08 -12.06
N THR A 237 -5.47 -15.55 -10.89
CA THR A 237 -5.41 -14.10 -10.61
C THR A 237 -3.97 -13.69 -10.37
N PRO A 238 -3.44 -12.65 -11.04
CA PRO A 238 -2.10 -12.15 -10.75
C PRO A 238 -2.02 -11.67 -9.30
N LYS A 239 -0.89 -11.96 -8.65
CA LYS A 239 -0.65 -11.56 -7.25
C LYS A 239 -0.09 -10.13 -7.19
N PRO A 240 -0.62 -9.27 -6.28
CA PRO A 240 -0.04 -7.98 -5.93
C PRO A 240 1.45 -8.04 -5.55
N TRP A 241 2.18 -6.97 -5.83
CA TRP A 241 3.62 -6.85 -5.54
C TRP A 241 3.96 -6.95 -4.04
N HIS A 242 3.03 -6.55 -3.18
CA HIS A 242 3.19 -6.62 -1.73
C HIS A 242 2.75 -7.96 -1.12
N LEU A 243 2.33 -8.92 -1.98
CA LEU A 243 2.03 -10.31 -1.62
C LEU A 243 3.04 -11.30 -2.20
N THR A 244 3.94 -10.85 -3.08
CA THR A 244 5.11 -11.67 -3.40
C THR A 244 5.90 -11.81 -2.11
N SER A 245 5.89 -13.02 -1.56
CA SER A 245 6.85 -13.43 -0.55
C SER A 245 8.19 -12.85 -0.97
N VAL A 246 8.90 -12.20 -0.03
CA VAL A 246 10.33 -11.90 -0.16
C VAL A 246 10.95 -13.05 -0.94
N PRO A 247 11.82 -12.82 -1.92
CA PRO A 247 12.55 -13.90 -2.54
C PRO A 247 13.37 -14.59 -1.43
N MET A 248 12.75 -15.48 -0.66
CA MET A 248 13.35 -16.73 -0.26
C MET A 248 13.79 -17.29 -1.60
N PHE A 249 15.08 -17.10 -1.87
CA PHE A 249 15.85 -17.78 -2.90
C PHE A 249 15.01 -18.83 -3.58
N GLU A 250 14.59 -18.54 -4.81
CA GLU A 250 13.96 -19.44 -5.76
C GLU A 250 14.03 -20.91 -5.33
N LEU A 251 13.15 -21.32 -4.41
CA LEU A 251 12.67 -22.68 -4.41
C LEU A 251 11.66 -22.67 -5.55
N GLN A 252 12.18 -22.62 -6.78
CA GLN A 252 11.50 -23.17 -7.92
C GLN A 252 10.97 -24.50 -7.41
N HIS A 253 9.66 -24.56 -7.18
CA HIS A 253 9.01 -25.81 -6.91
C HIS A 253 9.19 -26.62 -8.19
N LEU A 254 10.30 -27.36 -8.26
CA LEU A 254 10.43 -28.50 -9.14
C LEU A 254 9.09 -29.24 -9.00
N PRO A 255 8.39 -29.52 -10.10
CA PRO A 255 7.12 -30.21 -10.04
C PRO A 255 7.34 -31.56 -9.38
N SER A 256 7.11 -31.64 -8.07
CA SER A 256 7.19 -32.89 -7.33
C SER A 256 5.93 -33.67 -7.66
N LEU A 257 6.10 -34.81 -8.32
CA LEU A 257 5.00 -35.74 -8.50
C LEU A 257 4.58 -36.22 -7.13
N THR A 258 3.30 -36.10 -6.81
CA THR A 258 2.76 -36.89 -5.69
C THR A 258 3.01 -38.37 -5.99
N SER A 259 3.29 -39.19 -4.98
CA SER A 259 3.61 -40.63 -5.17
C SER A 259 2.55 -41.37 -6.00
N ARG A 260 1.31 -40.86 -6.00
CA ARG A 260 0.19 -41.37 -6.80
C ARG A 260 0.29 -41.03 -8.29
N GLN A 261 0.82 -39.86 -8.65
CA GLN A 261 1.04 -39.45 -10.03
C GLN A 261 2.25 -40.18 -10.64
N ALA A 262 3.37 -40.32 -9.90
CA ALA A 262 4.54 -41.09 -10.35
C ALA A 262 4.18 -42.53 -10.70
N ARG A 263 3.30 -43.15 -9.89
CA ARG A 263 2.82 -44.51 -10.14
C ARG A 263 1.89 -44.64 -11.36
N ARG A 264 1.24 -43.56 -11.78
CA ARG A 264 0.34 -43.54 -12.96
C ARG A 264 1.07 -43.21 -14.25
N SER A 265 2.02 -42.29 -14.21
CA SER A 265 2.80 -41.89 -15.38
C SER A 265 3.93 -42.87 -15.69
N GLY A 266 4.38 -43.66 -14.70
CA GLY A 266 5.57 -44.51 -14.83
C GLY A 266 6.88 -43.71 -14.90
N VAL A 267 6.82 -42.39 -14.76
CA VAL A 267 7.95 -41.47 -14.82
C VAL A 267 8.45 -41.24 -13.40
N SER A 268 9.71 -41.57 -13.14
CA SER A 268 10.33 -41.31 -11.85
C SER A 268 10.64 -39.82 -11.68
N GLN A 269 10.73 -39.35 -10.44
CA GLN A 269 11.08 -37.95 -10.16
C GLN A 269 12.48 -37.60 -10.70
N GLU A 270 13.42 -38.55 -10.63
CA GLU A 270 14.76 -38.41 -11.19
C GLU A 270 14.76 -38.23 -12.72
N GLU A 271 13.84 -38.91 -13.43
CA GLU A 271 13.70 -38.76 -14.88
C GLU A 271 13.12 -37.40 -15.27
N LEU A 272 12.24 -36.83 -14.43
CA LEU A 272 11.71 -35.48 -14.61
C LEU A 272 12.76 -34.41 -14.38
N GLU A 273 13.55 -34.54 -13.31
CA GLU A 273 14.64 -33.62 -12.97
C GLU A 273 15.69 -33.57 -14.10
N LYS A 274 16.07 -34.74 -14.65
CA LYS A 274 16.99 -34.82 -15.81
C LYS A 274 16.48 -34.17 -17.09
N ARG A 275 15.15 -34.02 -17.26
CA ARG A 275 14.58 -33.37 -18.45
C ARG A 275 14.52 -31.86 -18.33
N TRP A 276 14.67 -31.31 -17.13
CA TRP A 276 14.46 -29.89 -16.82
C TRP A 276 15.77 -29.14 -16.50
N THR A 277 16.85 -29.86 -16.21
CA THR A 277 18.24 -29.35 -16.21
C THR A 277 18.84 -29.37 -17.60
#